data_AF-A0A0C9UDH5-F1
#
_entry.id   AF-A0A0C9UDH5-F1
#
_cell.length_a   1.000
_cell.length_b   1.000
_cell.length_c   1.000
_cell.angle_alpha   90.00
_cell.angle_beta   90.00
_cell.angle_gamma   90.00
#
_symmetry.space_group_name_H-M   'P 1'
#
loop_
_entity.id
_entity.type
_entity.pdbx_description
1 polymer ?
#
loop_
_entity_poly.entity_id
_entity_poly.type
_entity_poly.pdbx_seq_one_letter_code
_entity_poly.pdbx_strand_id
1 'polypeptide(L)'
;SMVGVMAGIIASLAGPAAPIVLPIAAGAVLAVWLHEVYRQSDATLRRLMAYIVDLTLIMQNVFYLAVIGDRPITRRLIKFAFRSYKESDIKEAVHSEINAYVLQAGILERAGRDRVLEKIKELIDQNRMEAAEM
;
A
#
# COMPACT_ATOMS: atom_id res chain seq x y z
N SER A 1 -6.52 13.43 17.78
CA SER A 1 -5.69 12.20 17.71
C SER A 1 -5.76 11.48 19.04
N MET A 2 -5.64 10.15 19.06
CA MET A 2 -5.70 9.33 20.29
C MET A 2 -4.61 9.75 21.30
N VAL A 3 -3.47 10.21 20.78
CA VAL A 3 -2.38 10.87 21.53
C VAL A 3 -2.88 12.07 22.35
N GLY A 4 -3.76 12.91 21.80
CA GLY A 4 -4.30 14.08 22.50
C GLY A 4 -5.24 13.72 23.65
N VAL A 5 -6.00 12.63 23.50
CA VAL A 5 -6.88 12.11 24.57
C VAL A 5 -6.06 11.50 25.70
N MET A 6 -5.02 10.74 25.37
CA MET A 6 -4.10 10.18 26.38
C MET A 6 -3.33 11.28 27.11
N ALA A 7 -2.83 12.29 26.40
CA ALA A 7 -2.16 13.45 27.02
C ALA A 7 -3.08 14.17 28.02
N GLY A 8 -4.37 14.31 27.71
CA GLY A 8 -5.36 14.89 28.62
C GLY A 8 -5.62 14.07 29.89
N ILE A 9 -5.66 12.73 29.78
CA ILE A 9 -5.84 11.82 30.92
C ILE A 9 -4.58 11.78 31.80
N ILE A 10 -3.39 11.89 31.21
CA ILE A 10 -2.12 11.91 31.95
C ILE A 10 -1.98 13.20 32.75
N ALA A 11 -2.42 14.33 32.19
CA ALA A 11 -2.46 15.61 32.89
C ALA A 11 -3.40 15.60 34.12
N SER A 12 -4.49 14.84 34.07
CA SER A 12 -5.46 14.75 35.18
C SER A 12 -5.06 13.76 36.29
N LEU A 13 -4.12 12.84 36.03
CA LEU A 13 -3.61 11.85 36.99
C LEU A 13 -2.34 12.30 37.74
N ALA A 14 -1.83 13.50 37.45
CA ALA A 14 -0.64 14.08 38.05
C ALA A 14 -0.88 14.57 39.51
N GLY A 15 -1.20 13.63 40.40
CA GLY A 15 -1.20 13.81 41.86
C GLY A 15 0.12 13.34 42.50
N PRO A 16 0.14 12.99 43.81
CA PRO A 16 1.35 12.59 44.54
C PRO A 16 2.14 11.40 43.95
N ALA A 17 1.52 10.59 43.09
CA ALA A 17 2.15 9.47 42.38
C ALA A 17 2.80 9.87 41.03
N ALA A 18 2.81 11.16 40.69
CA ALA A 18 3.33 11.69 39.43
C ALA A 18 4.75 11.18 39.04
N PRO A 19 5.72 11.01 39.96
CA PRO A 19 7.06 10.55 39.58
C PRO A 19 7.09 9.16 38.93
N ILE A 20 6.12 8.30 39.24
CA ILE A 20 6.04 6.91 38.74
C ILE A 20 5.13 6.84 37.51
N VAL A 21 4.02 7.58 37.52
CA VAL A 21 3.01 7.53 36.45
C VAL A 21 3.51 8.25 35.19
N LEU A 22 4.25 9.35 35.32
CA LEU A 22 4.71 10.15 34.18
C LEU A 22 5.60 9.36 33.20
N PRO A 23 6.64 8.61 33.63
CA PRO A 23 7.48 7.86 32.69
C PRO A 23 6.73 6.75 31.95
N ILE A 24 5.86 6.00 32.64
CA ILE A 24 5.07 4.91 32.05
C ILE A 24 4.10 5.47 31.01
N ALA A 25 3.40 6.55 31.39
CA ALA A 25 2.47 7.25 30.53
C ALA A 25 3.15 7.85 29.28
N ALA A 26 4.30 8.49 29.46
CA ALA A 26 5.10 9.00 28.34
C ALA A 26 5.54 7.88 27.40
N GLY A 27 5.97 6.74 27.94
CA GLY A 27 6.31 5.55 27.15
C GLY A 27 5.12 5.02 26.35
N ALA A 28 3.93 4.94 26.96
CA ALA A 28 2.71 4.52 26.28
C ALA A 28 2.31 5.47 25.15
N VAL A 29 2.41 6.79 25.36
CA VAL A 29 2.13 7.80 24.33
C VAL A 29 3.09 7.66 23.15
N LEU A 30 4.38 7.47 23.41
CA LEU A 30 5.38 7.23 22.36
C LEU A 30 5.10 5.94 21.59
N ALA A 31 4.72 4.86 22.27
CA ALA A 31 4.36 3.60 21.64
C ALA A 31 3.13 3.75 20.72
N VAL A 32 2.10 4.47 21.18
CA VAL A 32 0.90 4.77 20.38
C VAL A 32 1.23 5.63 19.16
N TRP A 33 2.03 6.68 19.34
CA TRP A 33 2.46 7.55 18.24
C TRP A 33 3.27 6.76 17.21
N LEU A 34 4.23 5.95 17.66
CA LEU A 34 5.04 5.11 16.77
C LEU A 34 4.16 4.13 16.00
N HIS A 35 3.18 3.52 16.66
CA HIS A 35 2.22 2.64 16.02
C HIS A 35 1.33 3.36 14.99
N GLU A 36 0.87 4.58 15.28
CA GLU A 36 0.04 5.38 14.37
C GLU A 36 0.83 5.83 13.12
N VAL A 37 2.05 6.33 13.31
CA VAL A 37 2.98 6.69 12.22
C VAL A 37 3.33 5.47 11.36
N TYR A 38 3.55 4.32 12.00
CA TYR A 38 3.81 3.05 11.31
C TYR A 38 2.63 2.64 10.43
N ARG A 39 1.41 2.62 10.99
CA ARG A 39 0.20 2.26 10.25
C ARG A 39 -0.05 3.21 9.06
N GLN A 40 0.26 4.49 9.21
CA GLN A 40 0.16 5.47 8.14
C GLN A 40 1.20 5.25 7.04
N SER A 41 2.43 4.88 7.41
CA SER A 41 3.51 4.55 6.47
C SER A 41 3.17 3.31 5.64
N ASP A 42 2.62 2.29 6.28
CA ASP A 42 2.19 1.04 5.64
C ASP A 42 1.01 1.26 4.67
N ALA A 43 0.03 2.06 5.09
CA ALA A 43 -1.09 2.43 4.22
C ALA A 43 -0.61 3.22 3.00
N THR A 44 0.38 4.08 3.17
CA THR A 44 0.95 4.89 2.08
C THR A 44 1.74 3.99 1.11
N LEU A 45 2.60 3.13 1.63
CA LEU A 45 3.37 2.17 0.85
C LEU A 45 2.45 1.25 0.03
N ARG A 46 1.44 0.65 0.69
CA ARG A 46 0.45 -0.20 0.03
C ARG A 46 -0.24 0.51 -1.13
N ARG A 47 -0.65 1.77 -0.94
CA ARG A 47 -1.29 2.57 -2.00
C ARG A 47 -0.35 2.87 -3.15
N LEU A 48 0.91 3.21 -2.87
CA LEU A 48 1.90 3.49 -3.91
C LEU A 48 2.24 2.24 -4.73
N MET A 49 2.47 1.10 -4.06
CA MET A 49 2.70 -0.18 -4.73
C MET A 49 1.50 -0.54 -5.63
N ALA A 50 0.29 -0.49 -5.08
CA ALA A 50 -0.93 -0.79 -5.84
C ALA A 50 -1.10 0.15 -7.03
N TYR A 51 -0.86 1.45 -6.85
CA TYR A 51 -0.96 2.43 -7.92
C TYR A 51 0.01 2.15 -9.07
N ILE A 52 1.28 1.84 -8.77
CA ILE A 52 2.29 1.56 -9.80
C ILE A 52 1.94 0.30 -10.58
N VAL A 53 1.56 -0.78 -9.88
CA VAL A 53 1.20 -2.06 -10.51
C VAL A 53 -0.09 -1.90 -11.34
N ASP A 54 -1.16 -1.35 -10.75
CA ASP A 54 -2.43 -1.11 -11.43
C ASP A 54 -2.25 -0.28 -12.70
N LEU A 55 -1.51 0.83 -12.60
CA LEU A 55 -1.24 1.71 -13.73
C LEU A 55 -0.51 0.96 -14.86
N THR A 56 0.50 0.17 -14.51
CA THR A 56 1.28 -0.59 -15.49
C THR A 56 0.43 -1.62 -16.22
N LEU A 57 -0.40 -2.39 -15.49
CA LEU A 57 -1.28 -3.39 -16.08
C LEU A 57 -2.38 -2.76 -16.95
N ILE A 58 -2.96 -1.63 -16.54
CA ILE A 58 -3.90 -0.87 -17.37
C ILE A 58 -3.23 -0.38 -18.65
N MET A 59 -2.00 0.12 -18.57
CA MET A 59 -1.25 0.58 -19.75
C MET A 59 -0.91 -0.58 -20.69
N GLN A 60 -0.60 -1.77 -20.18
CA GLN A 60 -0.45 -2.97 -21.00
C GLN A 60 -1.76 -3.30 -21.74
N ASN A 61 -2.92 -3.26 -21.06
CA ASN A 61 -4.22 -3.47 -21.70
C ASN A 61 -4.51 -2.44 -22.80
N VAL A 62 -4.19 -1.16 -22.55
CA VAL A 62 -4.33 -0.12 -23.57
C VAL A 62 -3.41 -0.40 -24.76
N PHE A 63 -2.15 -0.77 -24.51
CA PHE A 63 -1.18 -1.08 -25.55
C PHE A 63 -1.63 -2.27 -26.40
N TYR A 64 -2.08 -3.35 -25.76
CA TYR A 64 -2.65 -4.52 -26.43
C TYR A 64 -3.82 -4.12 -27.35
N LEU A 65 -4.80 -3.41 -26.79
CA LEU A 65 -6.00 -3.02 -27.52
C LEU A 65 -5.73 -2.02 -28.65
N ALA A 66 -4.68 -1.21 -28.54
CA ALA A 66 -4.33 -0.18 -29.52
C ALA A 66 -3.41 -0.72 -30.63
N VAL A 67 -2.37 -1.45 -30.26
CA VAL A 67 -1.31 -1.91 -31.18
C VAL A 67 -1.67 -3.25 -31.81
N ILE A 68 -2.12 -4.22 -31.02
CA ILE A 68 -2.48 -5.55 -31.54
C ILE A 68 -3.89 -5.52 -32.14
N GLY A 69 -4.80 -4.78 -31.49
CA GLY A 69 -6.16 -4.58 -31.99
C GLY A 69 -6.28 -3.61 -33.17
N ASP A 70 -5.19 -2.97 -33.60
CA ASP A 70 -5.15 -1.89 -34.59
C ASP A 70 -6.27 -0.84 -34.38
N ARG A 71 -6.48 -0.44 -33.12
CA ARG A 71 -7.52 0.52 -32.75
C ARG A 71 -6.91 1.85 -32.34
N PRO A 72 -7.46 2.98 -32.81
CA PRO A 72 -6.99 4.28 -32.36
C PRO A 72 -7.18 4.41 -30.84
N ILE A 73 -6.16 4.97 -30.17
CA ILE A 73 -6.21 5.27 -28.75
C ILE A 73 -7.27 6.37 -28.56
N THR A 74 -8.45 5.95 -28.11
CA THR A 74 -9.56 6.85 -27.81
C THR A 74 -9.93 6.74 -26.34
N ARG A 75 -10.60 7.76 -25.81
CA ARG A 75 -11.13 7.73 -24.44
C ARG A 75 -12.01 6.51 -24.18
N ARG A 76 -12.73 6.01 -25.20
CA ARG A 76 -13.56 4.80 -25.09
C ARG A 76 -12.70 3.55 -24.91
N LEU A 77 -11.62 3.42 -25.69
CA LEU A 77 -10.66 2.33 -25.57
C LEU A 77 -10.00 2.29 -24.18
N ILE A 78 -9.55 3.44 -23.69
CA ILE A 78 -8.92 3.55 -22.35
C ILE A 78 -9.91 3.16 -21.25
N LYS A 79 -11.15 3.64 -21.33
CA LYS A 79 -12.20 3.24 -20.37
C LYS A 79 -12.49 1.74 -20.42
N PHE A 80 -12.45 1.15 -21.60
CA PHE A 80 -12.64 -0.28 -21.78
C PHE A 80 -11.47 -1.07 -21.19
N ALA A 81 -10.21 -0.69 -21.48
CA ALA A 81 -9.01 -1.28 -20.90
C ALA A 81 -9.00 -1.21 -19.37
N PHE A 82 -9.36 -0.05 -18.82
CA PHE A 82 -9.50 0.16 -17.38
C PHE A 82 -10.59 -0.74 -16.78
N ARG A 83 -11.75 -0.83 -17.44
CA ARG A 83 -12.86 -1.67 -16.98
C ARG A 83 -12.48 -3.14 -16.99
N SER A 84 -11.83 -3.61 -18.06
CA SER A 84 -11.33 -4.97 -18.19
C SER A 84 -10.37 -5.33 -17.07
N TYR A 85 -9.45 -4.42 -16.71
CA TYR A 85 -8.58 -4.62 -15.56
C TYR A 85 -9.36 -4.60 -14.23
N LYS A 86 -10.25 -3.61 -14.05
CA LYS A 86 -10.99 -3.42 -12.79
C LYS A 86 -11.87 -4.61 -12.43
N GLU A 87 -12.49 -5.23 -13.43
CA GLU A 87 -13.39 -6.39 -13.32
C GLU A 87 -12.63 -7.73 -13.36
N SER A 88 -11.30 -7.73 -13.54
CA SER A 88 -10.49 -8.95 -13.55
C SER A 88 -10.10 -9.42 -12.15
N ASP A 89 -9.95 -10.73 -12.00
CA ASP A 89 -9.44 -11.37 -10.79
C ASP A 89 -7.99 -10.97 -10.47
N ILE A 90 -7.23 -10.56 -11.50
CA ILE A 90 -5.85 -10.04 -11.39
C ILE A 90 -5.79 -8.87 -10.42
N LYS A 91 -6.74 -7.94 -10.47
CA LYS A 91 -6.74 -6.79 -9.56
C LYS A 91 -6.88 -7.23 -8.10
N GLU A 92 -7.76 -8.20 -7.84
CA GLU A 92 -7.99 -8.70 -6.48
C GLU A 92 -6.80 -9.49 -5.97
N ALA A 93 -6.19 -10.33 -6.82
CA ALA A 93 -4.97 -11.08 -6.52
C ALA A 93 -3.80 -10.13 -6.18
N VAL A 94 -3.53 -9.14 -7.05
CA VAL A 94 -2.47 -8.14 -6.84
C VAL A 94 -2.69 -7.38 -5.54
N HIS A 95 -3.91 -6.91 -5.26
CA HIS A 95 -4.19 -6.15 -4.04
C HIS A 95 -4.11 -7.02 -2.77
N SER A 96 -4.40 -8.31 -2.88
CA SER A 96 -4.23 -9.30 -1.81
C SER A 96 -2.74 -9.54 -1.52
N GLU A 97 -1.92 -9.75 -2.55
CA GLU A 97 -0.48 -9.96 -2.41
C GLU A 97 0.24 -8.74 -1.86
N ILE A 98 -0.09 -7.53 -2.33
CA ILE A 98 0.47 -6.29 -1.78
C ILE A 98 0.08 -6.16 -0.31
N ASN A 99 -1.16 -6.51 0.06
CA ASN A 99 -1.58 -6.47 1.45
C ASN A 99 -0.83 -7.49 2.31
N ALA A 100 -0.65 -8.71 1.82
CA ALA A 100 0.12 -9.74 2.52
C ALA A 100 1.58 -9.32 2.71
N TYR A 101 2.21 -8.77 1.68
CA TYR A 101 3.58 -8.25 1.74
C TYR A 101 3.70 -7.09 2.73
N VAL A 102 2.76 -6.14 2.72
CA VAL A 102 2.72 -5.00 3.65
C VAL A 102 2.31 -5.43 5.08
N LEU A 103 1.72 -6.60 5.27
CA LEU A 103 1.44 -7.13 6.60
C LEU A 103 2.62 -7.94 7.17
N GLN A 104 3.33 -8.70 6.31
CA GLN A 104 4.42 -9.60 6.71
C GLN A 104 5.79 -8.93 6.80
N ALA A 105 6.11 -7.99 5.91
CA ALA A 105 7.42 -7.36 5.93
C ALA A 105 7.57 -6.47 7.17
N GLY A 106 8.39 -6.88 8.14
CA GLY A 106 8.69 -6.07 9.32
C GLY A 106 9.49 -4.82 9.01
N ILE A 107 9.56 -3.88 9.97
CA ILE A 107 10.23 -2.57 9.89
C ILE A 107 11.67 -2.69 9.33
N LEU A 108 12.40 -3.73 9.73
CA LEU A 108 13.82 -3.92 9.39
C LEU A 108 14.02 -4.51 7.98
N GLU A 109 13.07 -5.30 7.46
CA GLU A 109 13.14 -5.84 6.09
C GLU A 109 12.76 -4.80 5.03
N ARG A 110 11.95 -3.79 5.37
CA ARG A 110 11.56 -2.69 4.47
C ARG A 110 12.61 -1.61 4.28
N ALA A 111 13.66 -1.56 5.09
CA ALA A 111 14.74 -0.60 4.92
C ALA A 111 15.48 -0.79 3.57
N GLY A 112 15.37 -1.98 2.96
CA GLY A 112 15.81 -2.21 1.59
C GLY A 112 14.79 -1.68 0.58
N ARG A 113 14.99 -0.44 0.10
CA ARG A 113 14.27 0.13 -1.07
C ARG A 113 14.19 -0.87 -2.23
N ASP A 114 15.24 -1.67 -2.41
CA ASP A 114 15.37 -2.67 -3.46
C ASP A 114 14.31 -3.78 -3.36
N ARG A 115 13.95 -4.26 -2.15
CA ARG A 115 12.96 -5.34 -1.99
C ARG A 115 11.54 -4.92 -2.40
N VAL A 116 11.17 -3.68 -2.11
CA VAL A 116 9.86 -3.13 -2.53
C VAL A 116 9.79 -3.05 -4.05
N LEU A 117 10.86 -2.59 -4.70
CA LEU A 117 10.94 -2.51 -6.15
C LEU A 117 10.95 -3.90 -6.79
N GLU A 118 11.67 -4.86 -6.22
CA GLU A 118 11.65 -6.26 -6.64
C GLU A 118 10.24 -6.84 -6.58
N LYS A 119 9.50 -6.64 -5.48
CA LYS A 119 8.13 -7.15 -5.38
C LYS A 119 7.17 -6.48 -6.36
N ILE A 120 7.32 -5.17 -6.62
CA ILE A 120 6.55 -4.48 -7.67
C ILE A 120 6.86 -5.10 -9.04
N LYS A 121 8.14 -5.34 -9.34
CA LYS A 121 8.56 -5.96 -10.61
C LYS A 121 8.01 -7.38 -10.74
N GLU A 122 8.10 -8.18 -9.69
CA GLU A 122 7.54 -9.52 -9.62
C GLU A 122 6.04 -9.53 -9.93
N LEU A 123 5.26 -8.65 -9.29
CA LEU A 123 3.82 -8.54 -9.53
C LEU A 123 3.50 -8.11 -10.97
N ILE A 124 4.28 -7.20 -11.54
CA ILE A 124 4.13 -6.79 -12.93
C ILE A 124 4.47 -7.93 -13.89
N ASP A 125 5.55 -8.67 -13.63
CA ASP A 125 6.01 -9.75 -14.51
C ASP A 125 5.07 -10.97 -14.45
N GLN A 126 4.57 -11.34 -13.27
CA GLN A 126 3.60 -12.44 -13.09
C GLN A 126 2.25 -12.18 -13.77
N ASN A 127 1.82 -10.93 -13.80
CA ASN A 127 0.54 -10.53 -14.38
C ASN A 127 0.71 -9.85 -15.75
N ARG A 128 1.93 -9.89 -16.29
CA ARG A 128 2.18 -9.39 -17.64
C ARG A 128 1.41 -10.28 -18.58
N MET A 129 0.69 -9.67 -19.53
CA MET A 129 0.12 -10.44 -20.63
C MET A 129 1.26 -11.08 -21.40
N GLU A 130 1.49 -12.38 -21.17
CA GLU A 130 2.44 -13.14 -21.95
C GLU A 130 1.89 -13.27 -23.37
N ALA A 131 2.78 -13.04 -24.32
CA ALA A 131 2.47 -13.28 -25.72
C ALA A 131 2.07 -14.75 -25.97
N ALA A 132 2.27 -15.68 -25.02
CA ALA A 132 1.95 -17.10 -25.17
C ALA A 132 0.47 -17.47 -24.90
N GLU A 133 -0.39 -16.57 -24.42
CA GLU A 133 -1.86 -16.71 -24.56
C GLU A 133 -2.35 -16.23 -25.94
N MET A 134 -1.47 -16.43 -26.94
CA MET A 134 -1.65 -16.27 -28.38
C MET A 134 -2.69 -17.25 -28.94
#